data_AF-H1FX92-F1
#
_entry.id   AF-H1FX92-F1
#
_cell.length_a   1.000
_cell.length_b   1.000
_cell.length_c   1.000
_cell.angle_alpha   90.00
_cell.angle_beta   90.00
_cell.angle_gamma   90.00
#
_symmetry.space_group_name_H-M   'P 1'
#
loop_
_entity.id
_entity.type
_entity.pdbx_description
1 polymer ?
#
loop_
_entity_poly.entity_id
_entity_poly.type
_entity_poly.pdbx_seq_one_letter_code
_entity_poly.pdbx_strand_id
1 'polypeptide(L)' 'MCFGYVIGHESELGYFNLDELESVRSVLGLPVERDLHFTPTLLSVVKRGN' A
#
# COMPACT_ATOMS: atom_id res chain seq x y z
N MET A 1 -6.15 11.64 2.63
CA MET A 1 -6.87 10.35 2.67
C MET A 1 -6.76 9.71 1.29
N CYS A 2 -6.25 8.49 1.22
CA CYS A 2 -6.02 7.75 -0.03
C CYS A 2 -7.03 6.60 -0.14
N PHE A 3 -7.33 6.16 -1.37
CA PHE A 3 -8.15 4.97 -1.63
C PHE A 3 -7.38 4.06 -2.59
N GLY A 4 -7.36 2.76 -2.30
CA GLY A 4 -6.61 1.83 -3.14
C GLY A 4 -6.83 0.37 -2.77
N TYR A 5 -6.16 -0.49 -3.52
CA TYR A 5 -6.11 -1.93 -3.24
C TYR A 5 -5.06 -2.20 -2.16
N VAL A 6 -5.52 -2.81 -1.07
CA VAL A 6 -4.71 -3.10 0.12
C VAL A 6 -4.58 -4.60 0.25
N ILE A 7 -3.34 -5.06 0.38
CA ILE A 7 -3.02 -6.47 0.66
C ILE A 7 -2.52 -6.52 2.10
N GLY A 8 -3.42 -6.85 3.02
CA GLY A 8 -3.12 -7.05 4.45
C GLY A 8 -3.34 -8.51 4.85
N HIS A 9 -4.10 -8.73 5.91
CA HIS A 9 -4.61 -10.08 6.26
C HIS A 9 -5.54 -10.64 5.19
N GLU A 10 -6.33 -9.77 4.58
CA GLU A 10 -7.14 -10.05 3.40
C GLU A 10 -6.86 -9.00 2.33
N SER A 11 -7.22 -9.32 1.08
CA SER A 11 -7.10 -8.40 -0.04
C SER A 11 -8.39 -7.62 -0.24
N GLU A 12 -8.34 -6.29 -0.13
CA GLU A 12 -9.53 -5.44 -0.17
C GLU A 12 -9.32 -4.11 -0.91
N LEU A 13 -10.42 -3.43 -1.23
CA LEU A 13 -10.42 -2.05 -1.70
C LEU A 13 -10.90 -1.16 -0.56
N GLY A 14 -10.04 -0.26 -0.09
CA GLY A 14 -10.30 0.50 1.13
C GLY A 14 -9.59 1.85 1.17
N TYR A 15 -9.93 2.61 2.20
CA TYR A 15 -9.28 3.87 2.50
C TYR A 15 -8.10 3.67 3.45
N PHE A 16 -7.06 4.46 3.27
CA PHE A 16 -5.90 4.48 4.16
C PHE A 16 -5.33 5.91 4.27
N ASN A 17 -4.61 6.17 5.36
CA ASN A 17 -3.95 7.45 5.59
C ASN A 17 -2.43 7.32 5.36
N LEU A 18 -1.89 8.19 4.50
CA LEU A 18 -0.46 8.23 4.23
C LEU A 18 0.34 8.68 5.46
N ASP A 19 -0.18 9.64 6.24
CA ASP A 19 0.49 10.13 7.45
C ASP A 19 0.61 9.01 8.50
N GLU A 20 -0.41 8.15 8.58
CA GLU A 20 -0.38 6.97 9.45
C GLU A 20 0.68 5.97 8.99
N LEU A 21 0.72 5.65 7.69
CA LEU A 21 1.75 4.81 7.07
C LEU A 21 3.18 5.36 7.27
N GLU A 22 3.37 6.67 7.13
CA GLU A 22 4.66 7.33 7.34
C GLU A 22 5.11 7.33 8.82
N SER A 23 4.18 7.17 9.77
CA SER A 23 4.48 7.04 11.19
C SER A 23 4.92 5.63 11.61
N VAL A 24 4.59 4.60 10.81
CA VAL A 24 4.89 3.20 11.12
C VAL A 24 6.40 2.97 11.17
N ARG A 25 6.86 2.23 12.17
CA ARG A 25 8.26 1.81 12.33
C ARG A 25 8.33 0.31 12.54
N SER A 26 9.26 -0.36 11.85
CA SER A 26 9.56 -1.77 12.08
C SER A 26 10.27 -1.99 13.42
N VAL A 27 10.52 -3.25 13.79
CA VAL A 27 11.30 -3.61 15.00
C VAL A 27 12.71 -3.00 14.98
N LEU A 28 13.25 -2.71 13.80
CA LEU A 28 14.55 -2.06 13.62
C LEU A 28 14.46 -0.53 13.49
N GLY A 29 13.28 0.06 13.66
CA GLY A 29 13.06 1.51 13.56
C GLY A 29 13.00 2.03 12.12
N LEU A 30 12.88 1.16 11.11
CA LEU A 30 12.80 1.58 9.70
C LEU A 30 11.37 1.98 9.32
N PRO A 31 11.17 3.05 8.53
CA PRO A 31 9.86 3.44 8.02
C PRO A 31 9.40 2.50 6.89
N VAL A 32 8.13 2.62 6.50
CA VAL A 32 7.60 1.96 5.30
C VAL A 32 8.25 2.53 4.04
N GLU A 33 8.67 1.66 3.12
CA GLU A 33 9.20 2.04 1.83
C GLU A 33 8.08 2.46 0.86
N ARG A 34 8.33 3.52 0.07
CA ARG A 34 7.40 3.98 -0.96
C ARG A 34 8.10 4.04 -2.31
N ASP A 35 7.43 3.52 -3.33
CA ASP A 35 7.87 3.66 -4.72
C ASP A 35 7.48 5.05 -5.25
N LEU A 36 8.47 5.93 -5.42
CA LEU A 36 8.30 7.28 -5.94
C LEU A 36 8.25 7.33 -7.48
N HIS A 37 8.59 6.23 -8.16
CA HIS A 37 8.63 6.13 -9.63
C HIS A 37 7.57 5.15 -10.15
N PHE A 38 6.49 4.98 -9.39
CA PHE A 38 5.40 4.08 -9.71
C PHE A 38 4.79 4.38 -11.09
N THR A 39 4.71 3.35 -11.93
CA THR A 39 3.98 3.42 -13.21
C THR A 39 2.54 2.93 -12.99
N PRO A 40 1.51 3.77 -13.25
CA PRO A 40 0.13 3.36 -13.09
C PRO A 40 -0.21 2.08 -13.85
N THR A 41 -0.91 1.16 -13.18
CA THR A 41 -1.33 -0.13 -13.74
C THR A 41 -2.80 -0.40 -13.41
N LEU A 42 -3.47 -1.18 -14.25
CA LEU A 42 -4.87 -1.54 -14.04
C LEU A 42 -5.00 -2.51 -12.87
N LEU A 43 -6.00 -2.29 -12.02
CA LEU A 43 -6.31 -3.21 -10.91
C LEU A 43 -6.53 -4.66 -11.40
N SER A 44 -7.11 -4.84 -12.58
CA SER A 44 -7.32 -6.17 -13.19
C SER A 44 -6.02 -6.88 -13.54
N VAL A 45 -4.93 -6.16 -13.79
CA VAL A 45 -3.60 -6.72 -13.99
C VAL A 45 -3.01 -7.16 -12.65
N VAL A 46 -3.12 -6.31 -11.62
CA VAL A 46 -2.61 -6.60 -10.26
C VAL A 46 -3.34 -7.78 -9.62
N LYS A 47 -4.67 -7.87 -9.76
CA LYS A 47 -5.48 -8.94 -9.15
C LYS A 47 -5.35 -10.30 -9.81
N ARG A 48 -4.75 -10.41 -11.01
CA ARG A 48 -4.57 -11.71 -11.69
C ARG A 48 -3.45 -12.57 -11.11
N GLY A 49 -2.57 -11.99 -10.30
CA GLY A 49 -1.39 -12.66 -9.74
C GLY A 49 -1.54 -13.19 -8.31
N ASN A 50 -2.69 -12.99 -7.66
CA ASN A 50 -3.00 -13.47 -6.30
C ASN A 50 -3.92 -14.69 -6.34
#